data_AF-V8D285-F1
#
_entry.id   AF-V8D285-F1
#
_cell.length_a   1.000
_cell.length_b   1.000
_cell.length_c   1.000
_cell.angle_alpha   90.00
_cell.angle_beta   90.00
_cell.angle_gamma   90.00
#
_symmetry.space_group_name_H-M   'P 1'
#
loop_
_entity.id
_entity.type
_entity.pdbx_description
1 polymer ?
#
loop_
_entity_poly.entity_id
_entity_poly.type
_entity_poly.pdbx_seq_one_letter_code
_entity_poly.pdbx_strand_id
1 'polypeptide(L)'
;MPADAPDNSKYEPQNPEPNNTAGLEAGGSVTPGDTPPAETGVGGPNHEPPQRGRTGPIIAIGVISFIVLIIAIGLIGRVVGLF
;
A
#
# COMPACT_ATOMS: atom_id res chain seq x y z
N MET A 1 -10.39 25.07 -57.20
CA MET A 1 -11.21 24.22 -56.32
C MET A 1 -10.30 23.54 -55.31
N PRO A 2 -10.10 24.10 -54.12
CA PRO A 2 -9.50 23.39 -53.00
C PRO A 2 -10.61 22.75 -52.15
N ALA A 3 -10.44 21.48 -51.81
CA ALA A 3 -11.34 20.79 -50.91
C ALA A 3 -11.10 21.29 -49.48
N ASP A 4 -12.12 21.95 -48.90
CA ASP A 4 -12.17 22.23 -47.47
C ASP A 4 -12.26 20.90 -46.72
N ALA A 5 -11.12 20.43 -46.20
CA ALA A 5 -11.08 19.31 -45.26
C ALA A 5 -11.81 19.74 -43.98
N PRO A 6 -12.70 18.92 -43.41
CA PRO A 6 -13.36 19.29 -42.16
C PRO A 6 -12.33 19.34 -41.03
N ASP A 7 -12.12 20.54 -40.49
CA ASP A 7 -11.49 20.80 -39.19
C ASP A 7 -12.28 20.04 -38.12
N ASN A 8 -11.70 18.93 -37.66
CA ASN A 8 -12.19 18.10 -36.57
C ASN A 8 -11.45 18.38 -35.25
N SER A 9 -10.83 19.55 -35.09
CA SER A 9 -9.91 19.86 -33.98
C SER A 9 -10.56 20.59 -32.80
N LYS A 10 -11.86 20.92 -32.86
CA LYS A 10 -12.46 21.89 -31.93
C LYS A 10 -13.56 21.42 -31.00
N TYR A 11 -13.76 20.11 -30.82
CA TYR A 11 -14.69 19.66 -29.78
C TYR A 11 -14.31 18.26 -29.29
N GLU A 12 -13.25 18.19 -28.48
CA GLU A 12 -12.96 17.01 -27.66
C GLU A 12 -13.59 17.27 -26.27
N PRO A 13 -14.78 16.73 -25.96
CA PRO A 13 -15.49 17.06 -24.72
C PRO A 13 -14.74 16.64 -23.45
N GLN A 14 -13.65 15.87 -23.59
CA GLN A 14 -12.81 15.40 -22.49
C GLN A 14 -11.65 16.37 -22.16
N ASN A 15 -11.32 17.32 -23.04
CA ASN A 15 -10.28 18.31 -22.78
C ASN A 15 -10.90 19.72 -22.81
N PRO A 16 -11.46 20.20 -21.69
CA PRO A 16 -12.06 21.52 -21.64
C PRO A 16 -11.01 22.58 -21.97
N GLU A 17 -11.42 23.58 -22.76
CA GLU A 17 -10.53 24.69 -23.13
C GLU A 17 -9.90 25.31 -21.87
N PRO A 18 -8.57 25.50 -21.82
CA PRO A 18 -7.89 25.98 -20.62
C PRO A 18 -8.44 27.32 -20.11
N ASN A 19 -8.81 28.21 -21.04
CA ASN A 19 -9.40 29.52 -20.73
C ASN A 19 -10.79 29.44 -20.08
N ASN A 20 -11.45 28.28 -20.15
CA ASN A 20 -12.81 28.05 -19.65
C ASN A 20 -12.82 27.06 -18.47
N THR A 21 -11.67 26.66 -17.96
CA THR A 21 -11.55 25.73 -16.83
C THR A 21 -11.18 26.51 -15.56
N ALA A 22 -12.04 26.44 -14.54
CA ALA A 22 -11.81 27.14 -13.28
C ALA A 22 -10.52 26.66 -12.59
N GLY A 23 -9.64 27.58 -12.20
CA GLY A 23 -8.38 27.28 -11.52
C GLY A 23 -7.18 27.01 -12.45
N LEU A 24 -7.35 27.06 -13.78
CA LEU A 24 -6.26 27.00 -14.74
C LEU A 24 -5.93 28.39 -15.28
N GLU A 25 -4.65 28.75 -15.24
CA GLU A 25 -4.14 29.89 -16.01
C GLU A 25 -4.22 29.59 -17.51
N ALA A 26 -4.21 30.62 -18.36
CA ALA A 26 -4.35 30.52 -19.82
C ALA A 26 -3.29 29.63 -20.54
N GLY A 27 -2.32 29.07 -19.81
CA GLY A 27 -1.33 28.09 -20.27
C GLY A 27 -1.52 26.67 -19.74
N GLY A 28 -2.63 26.36 -19.05
CA GLY A 28 -2.91 25.04 -18.47
C GLY A 28 -2.15 24.74 -17.18
N SER A 29 -1.53 25.75 -16.56
CA SER A 29 -0.87 25.63 -15.25
C SER A 29 -1.85 25.97 -14.13
N VAL A 30 -1.84 25.20 -13.05
CA VAL A 30 -2.44 25.57 -11.76
C VAL A 30 -1.43 26.35 -10.93
N THR A 31 -1.91 27.19 -10.00
CA THR A 31 -1.01 27.80 -9.01
C THR A 31 -0.38 26.69 -8.16
N PRO A 32 0.96 26.66 -7.98
CA PRO A 32 1.60 25.71 -7.08
C PRO A 32 1.02 25.83 -5.67
N GLY A 33 0.20 24.86 -5.28
CA GLY A 33 -0.59 24.89 -4.03
C GLY A 33 -1.99 24.25 -4.14
N ASP A 34 -2.55 24.13 -5.35
CA ASP A 34 -3.90 23.54 -5.57
C ASP A 34 -3.91 22.01 -5.78
N THR A 35 -2.75 21.41 -6.09
CA THR A 35 -2.55 19.99 -5.79
C THR A 35 -2.25 19.87 -4.31
N PRO A 36 -2.97 19.02 -3.55
CA PRO A 36 -2.55 18.65 -2.21
C PRO A 36 -1.04 18.33 -2.22
N PRO A 37 -0.25 18.85 -1.27
CA PRO A 37 1.13 18.43 -1.16
C PRO A 37 1.12 16.91 -1.15
N ALA A 38 1.94 16.32 -2.02
CA ALA A 38 2.01 14.88 -2.21
C ALA A 38 1.81 14.19 -0.87
N GLU A 39 0.76 13.38 -0.76
CA GLU A 39 0.41 12.64 0.45
C GLU A 39 1.45 11.54 0.71
N THR A 40 2.74 11.83 0.61
CA THR A 40 3.85 11.01 1.05
C THR A 40 4.06 11.30 2.54
N GLY A 41 3.05 10.96 3.33
CA GLY A 41 3.01 11.26 4.76
C GLY A 41 2.38 10.14 5.57
N VAL A 42 2.68 8.88 5.24
CA VAL A 42 2.46 7.76 6.16
C VAL A 42 3.41 7.91 7.35
N GLY A 43 3.02 8.73 8.32
CA GLY A 43 3.72 8.94 9.58
C GLY A 43 4.11 10.40 9.79
N GLY A 44 3.45 11.04 10.75
CA GLY A 44 3.90 12.32 11.29
C GLY A 44 5.29 12.19 11.96
N PRO A 45 5.96 13.31 12.26
CA PRO A 45 7.37 13.34 12.72
C PRO A 45 7.71 12.53 13.98
N ASN A 46 6.71 11.98 14.68
CA ASN A 46 6.84 11.29 15.96
C ASN A 46 6.03 9.99 16.04
N HIS A 47 5.76 9.32 14.92
CA HIS A 47 5.12 7.99 14.98
C HIS A 47 6.18 6.92 15.29
N GLU A 48 6.46 6.69 16.57
CA GLU A 48 7.13 5.45 16.99
C GLU A 48 6.20 4.28 16.67
N PRO A 49 6.62 3.31 15.83
CA PRO A 49 5.79 2.15 15.55
C PRO A 49 5.54 1.40 16.87
N PRO A 50 4.33 0.85 17.08
CA PRO A 50 4.02 0.12 18.29
C PRO A 50 5.02 -1.03 18.46
N GLN A 51 5.83 -0.98 19.53
CA GLN A 51 6.79 -2.03 19.82
C GLN A 51 6.03 -3.31 20.14
N ARG A 52 6.11 -4.30 19.25
CA ARG A 52 5.44 -5.57 19.44
C ARG A 52 6.13 -6.32 20.58
N GLY A 53 5.41 -6.55 21.68
CA GLY A 53 5.93 -7.29 22.83
C GLY A 53 6.39 -8.70 22.46
N ARG A 54 7.51 -9.15 23.03
CA ARG A 54 8.11 -10.47 22.74
C ARG A 54 7.41 -11.62 23.47
N THR A 55 6.55 -11.32 24.44
CA THR A 55 5.89 -12.30 25.32
C THR A 55 5.04 -13.30 24.56
N GLY A 56 4.21 -12.84 23.61
CA GLY A 56 3.34 -13.73 22.81
C GLY A 56 4.14 -14.77 22.01
N PRO A 57 5.14 -14.35 21.20
CA PRO A 57 6.03 -15.27 20.50
C PRO A 57 6.77 -16.25 21.42
N ILE A 58 7.25 -15.80 22.57
CA ILE A 58 7.98 -16.65 23.53
C ILE A 58 7.06 -17.76 24.07
N ILE A 59 5.83 -17.42 24.47
CA ILE A 59 4.85 -18.40 24.96
C ILE A 59 4.51 -19.40 23.86
N ALA A 60 4.25 -18.94 22.63
CA ALA A 60 3.91 -19.81 21.52
C ALA A 60 5.04 -20.81 21.22
N ILE A 61 6.29 -20.34 21.16
CA ILE A 61 7.46 -21.20 20.93
C ILE A 61 7.61 -22.20 22.08
N GLY A 62 7.42 -21.78 23.33
CA GLY A 62 7.50 -22.66 24.50
C GLY A 62 6.47 -23.80 24.45
N VAL A 63 5.21 -23.48 24.14
CA VAL A 63 4.12 -24.47 24.02
C VAL A 63 4.40 -25.45 22.88
N ILE A 64 4.77 -24.96 21.70
CA ILE A 64 5.08 -25.81 20.54
C ILE A 64 6.26 -26.72 20.87
N SER A 65 7.33 -26.18 21.44
CA SER A 65 8.52 -26.94 21.82
C SER A 65 8.19 -28.05 22.83
N PHE A 66 7.32 -27.76 23.80
CA PHE A 66 6.87 -28.75 24.79
C PHE A 66 6.07 -29.88 24.14
N ILE A 67 5.14 -29.56 23.25
CA ILE A 67 4.34 -30.57 22.52
C ILE A 67 5.25 -31.46 21.67
N VAL A 68 6.16 -30.85 20.90
CA VAL A 68 7.12 -31.58 20.06
C VAL A 68 7.98 -32.52 20.90
N LEU A 69 8.43 -32.07 22.08
CA LEU A 69 9.23 -32.90 22.98
C LEU A 69 8.46 -34.13 23.48
N ILE A 70 7.19 -33.96 23.87
CA ILE A 70 6.34 -35.09 24.30
C ILE A 70 6.18 -36.10 23.17
N ILE A 71 5.89 -35.64 21.96
CA ILE A 71 5.73 -36.51 20.79
C ILE A 71 7.04 -37.24 20.51
N ALA A 72 8.17 -36.54 20.52
CA ALA A 72 9.49 -37.14 20.27
C ALA A 72 9.81 -38.24 21.31
N ILE A 73 9.57 -37.97 22.60
CA ILE A 73 9.76 -38.96 23.66
C ILE A 73 8.84 -40.17 23.46
N GLY A 74 7.57 -39.95 23.12
CA GLY A 74 6.62 -41.03 22.85
C GLY A 74 7.04 -41.90 21.66
N LEU A 75 7.50 -41.28 20.58
CA LEU A 75 8.01 -42.00 19.39
C LEU A 75 9.27 -42.80 19.72
N ILE A 76 10.22 -42.20 20.44
CA ILE A 76 11.43 -42.91 20.89
C ILE A 76 11.03 -44.10 21.76
N GLY A 77 10.15 -43.89 22.75
CA GLY A 77 9.61 -44.93 23.60
C GLY A 77 9.00 -46.09 22.82
N ARG A 78 8.21 -45.77 21.78
CA ARG A 78 7.59 -46.76 20.89
C ARG A 78 8.61 -47.55 20.07
N VAL A 79 9.70 -46.92 19.64
CA VAL A 79 10.79 -47.56 18.87
C VAL A 79 11.62 -48.48 19.77
N VAL A 80 11.88 -48.07 21.01
CA VAL A 80 12.64 -48.90 21.97
C VAL A 80 11.80 -49.97 22.66
N GLY A 81 10.49 -50.02 22.40
CA GLY A 81 9.58 -51.03 22.96
C GLY A 81 9.16 -50.77 24.41
N LEU A 82 9.24 -49.52 24.88
CA LEU A 82 8.73 -49.12 26.20
C LEU A 82 7.20 -49.05 26.25
N PHE A 83 6.55 -48.93 25.09
CA PHE A 83 5.10 -48.83 24.92
C PHE A 83 4.67 -49.49 23.60
#